data_AF-A0A5B9FT38-F1
#
_entry.id   AF-A0A5B9FT38-F1
#
_cell.length_a   1.000
_cell.length_b   1.000
_cell.length_c   1.000
_cell.angle_alpha   90.00
_cell.angle_beta   90.00
_cell.angle_gamma   90.00
#
_symmetry.space_group_name_H-M   'P 1'
#
loop_
_entity.id
_entity.type
_entity.pdbx_description
1 polymer ?
#
loop_
_entity_poly.entity_id
_entity_poly.type
_entity_poly.pdbx_seq_one_letter_code
_entity_poly.pdbx_strand_id
1 'polypeptide(L)' 'MKQDQPQIHVFKTDITEHCSNCEVTKKLNSHPEIQDWSIDCDDTDCVLRVVSKSINTNDIIELVLSAGHSCAELV' A
#
# COMPACT_ATOMS: atom_id res chain seq x y z
N MET A 1 12.12 11.62 -24.03
CA MET A 1 11.80 11.74 -22.59
C MET A 1 10.98 10.51 -22.23
N LYS A 2 11.53 9.57 -21.46
CA LYS A 2 10.75 8.41 -21.00
C LYS A 2 9.78 8.96 -19.96
N GLN A 3 8.48 8.90 -20.24
CA GLN A 3 7.48 9.30 -19.25
C GLN A 3 7.53 8.26 -18.13
N ASP A 4 8.08 8.66 -17.00
CA ASP A 4 8.08 7.89 -15.76
C ASP A 4 6.69 8.03 -15.13
N GLN A 5 5.72 7.33 -15.72
CA GLN A 5 4.34 7.35 -15.25
C GLN A 5 4.26 6.56 -13.93
N PRO A 6 3.64 7.12 -12.89
CA PRO A 6 3.43 6.40 -11.65
C PRO A 6 2.55 5.18 -11.91
N GLN A 7 2.98 4.03 -11.39
CA GLN A 7 2.25 2.78 -11.34
C GLN A 7 1.31 2.81 -10.12
N ILE A 8 0.15 2.20 -10.28
CA ILE A 8 -0.84 2.05 -9.22
C ILE A 8 -0.93 0.56 -8.91
N HIS A 9 -0.71 0.22 -7.65
CA HIS A 9 -0.82 -1.13 -7.13
C HIS A 9 -2.00 -1.19 -6.16
N VAL A 10 -2.79 -2.25 -6.26
CA VAL A 10 -4.02 -2.42 -5.49
C VAL A 10 -3.94 -3.75 -4.75
N PHE A 11 -4.21 -3.72 -3.45
CA PHE A 11 -4.08 -4.87 -2.57
C PHE A 11 -5.32 -5.00 -1.71
N LYS A 12 -5.76 -6.22 -1.48
CA LYS A 12 -6.69 -6.55 -0.40
C LYS A 12 -5.90 -6.69 0.90
N THR A 13 -6.38 -6.06 1.95
CA THR A 13 -5.76 -6.04 3.28
C THR A 13 -6.81 -6.20 4.39
N ASP A 14 -6.37 -6.42 5.62
CA ASP A 14 -7.23 -6.33 6.81
C ASP A 14 -7.10 -5.01 7.57
N ILE A 15 -6.53 -3.98 6.94
CA ILE A 15 -6.31 -2.68 7.58
C ILE A 15 -7.64 -1.93 7.61
N THR A 16 -8.44 -2.14 8.65
CA THR A 16 -9.82 -1.61 8.78
C THR A 16 -9.89 -0.19 9.32
N GLU A 17 -8.85 0.29 9.98
CA GLU A 17 -8.85 1.59 10.63
C GLU A 17 -7.69 2.43 10.11
N HIS A 18 -7.96 3.68 9.73
CA HIS A 18 -6.95 4.70 9.43
C HIS A 18 -6.22 5.07 10.73
N CYS A 19 -5.36 4.17 11.16
CA CYS A 19 -4.54 4.35 12.33
C CYS A 19 -3.30 5.14 11.92
N SER A 20 -3.39 6.47 12.02
CA SER A 20 -2.29 7.39 11.66
C SER A 20 -0.98 7.11 12.38
N ASN A 21 -1.03 6.40 13.52
CA ASN A 21 0.15 6.05 14.32
C ASN A 21 0.55 4.57 14.24
N CYS A 22 -0.14 3.76 13.43
CA CYS A 22 0.18 2.35 13.24
C CYS A 22 1.45 2.17 12.41
N GLU A 23 2.06 1.01 12.57
CA GLU A 23 3.34 0.71 11.94
C GLU A 23 3.24 0.68 10.41
N VAL A 24 2.12 0.16 9.86
CA VAL A 24 1.88 0.13 8.41
C VAL A 24 1.86 1.53 7.81
N THR A 25 1.11 2.46 8.41
CA THR A 25 1.02 3.87 8.00
C THR A 25 2.38 4.55 8.05
N LYS A 26 3.17 4.30 9.11
CA LYS A 26 4.53 4.84 9.24
C LYS A 26 5.46 4.31 8.15
N LYS A 27 5.45 2.99 7.91
CA LYS A 27 6.28 2.37 6.88
C LYS A 27 5.93 2.91 5.50
N LEU A 28 4.64 2.94 5.14
CA LEU A 28 4.15 3.48 3.86
C LEU A 28 4.54 4.95 3.67
N ASN A 29 4.33 5.80 4.69
CA ASN A 29 4.70 7.22 4.64
C ASN A 29 6.22 7.47 4.60
N SER A 30 7.01 6.57 5.18
CA SER A 30 8.48 6.69 5.20
C SER A 30 9.16 6.11 3.96
N HIS A 31 8.42 5.40 3.10
CA HIS A 31 9.02 4.69 1.98
C HIS A 31 9.32 5.64 0.82
N PRO A 32 10.59 5.80 0.39
CA PRO A 32 10.98 6.83 -0.57
C PRO A 32 10.41 6.61 -1.99
N GLU A 33 10.03 5.37 -2.32
CA GLU A 33 9.49 5.00 -3.63
C GLU A 33 7.95 5.08 -3.70
N ILE A 34 7.28 5.24 -2.56
CA ILE A 34 5.84 5.45 -2.48
C ILE A 34 5.57 6.95 -2.57
N GLN A 35 4.84 7.36 -3.60
CA GLN A 35 4.42 8.74 -3.77
C GLN A 35 3.13 9.05 -3.00
N ASP A 36 2.19 8.11 -3.01
CA ASP A 36 0.88 8.30 -2.40
C ASP A 36 0.27 6.92 -2.07
N TRP A 37 -0.62 6.87 -1.09
CA TRP A 37 -1.39 5.68 -0.79
C TRP A 37 -2.71 6.03 -0.10
N SER A 38 -3.71 5.16 -0.29
CA SER A 38 -5.03 5.31 0.32
C SER A 38 -5.58 3.94 0.68
N ILE A 39 -6.35 3.87 1.75
CA ILE A 39 -7.10 2.67 2.13
C ILE A 39 -8.57 2.97 1.98
N ASP A 40 -9.24 2.15 1.19
CA ASP A 40 -10.68 2.16 1.00
C ASP A 40 -11.27 0.93 1.69
N CYS A 41 -12.04 1.16 2.75
CA CYS A 41 -12.77 0.13 3.48
C CYS A 41 -14.28 0.41 3.45
N ASP A 42 -14.77 1.13 2.43
CA ASP A 42 -16.20 1.41 2.29
C ASP A 42 -16.99 0.12 1.94
N ASP A 43 -16.29 -0.88 1.37
CA ASP A 43 -16.80 -2.22 1.08
C ASP A 43 -16.30 -3.31 2.07
N THR A 44 -16.72 -4.56 1.85
CA THR A 44 -16.33 -5.72 2.68
C THR A 44 -14.83 -6.03 2.63
N ASP A 45 -14.15 -5.60 1.58
CA ASP A 45 -12.73 -5.84 1.36
C ASP A 45 -11.97 -4.52 1.55
N CYS A 46 -11.14 -4.42 2.60
CA CYS A 46 -10.29 -3.26 2.81
C CYS A 46 -9.17 -3.20 1.76
N VAL A 47 -9.31 -2.30 0.80
CA VAL A 47 -8.40 -2.16 -0.34
C VAL A 47 -7.35 -1.09 -0.06
N LEU A 48 -6.08 -1.51 -0.03
CA LEU A 48 -4.93 -0.60 -0.04
C LEU A 48 -4.55 -0.30 -1.49
N ARG A 49 -4.55 0.99 -1.84
CA ARG A 49 -4.04 1.51 -3.11
C ARG A 49 -2.73 2.24 -2.87
N VAL A 50 -1.69 1.87 -3.62
CA VAL A 50 -0.35 2.48 -3.54
C VAL A 50 0.04 3.04 -4.89
N VAL A 51 0.54 4.27 -4.91
CA VAL A 51 1.05 4.96 -6.09
C VAL A 51 2.57 5.09 -5.96
N SER A 52 3.30 4.55 -6.93
CA SER A 52 4.76 4.44 -6.88
C SER A 52 5.36 4.46 -8.29
N LYS A 53 6.68 4.61 -8.41
CA LYS A 53 7.37 4.57 -9.71
C LYS A 53 8.11 3.26 -9.94
N SER A 54 8.84 2.81 -8.91
CA SER A 54 9.84 1.76 -9.04
C SER A 54 9.68 0.58 -8.08
N ILE A 55 8.84 0.71 -7.04
CA ILE A 55 8.61 -0.36 -6.06
C ILE A 55 7.82 -1.51 -6.71
N ASN A 56 8.12 -2.75 -6.33
CA ASN A 56 7.35 -3.90 -6.78
C ASN A 56 6.22 -4.22 -5.80
N THR A 57 5.22 -4.97 -6.25
CA THR A 57 4.12 -5.40 -5.39
C THR A 57 4.56 -6.32 -4.25
N ASN A 58 5.58 -7.16 -4.47
CA ASN A 58 6.15 -7.99 -3.39
C ASN A 58 6.72 -7.16 -2.24
N ASP A 59 7.45 -6.08 -2.53
CA ASP A 59 8.00 -5.19 -1.49
C ASP A 59 6.88 -4.55 -0.66
N ILE A 60 5.78 -4.14 -1.31
CA ILE A 60 4.61 -3.59 -0.62
C ILE A 60 3.94 -4.66 0.25
N ILE A 61 3.79 -5.88 -0.26
CA ILE A 61 3.20 -7.01 0.48
C ILE A 61 4.03 -7.32 1.72
N GLU A 62 5.35 -7.47 1.58
CA GLU A 62 6.25 -7.73 2.71
C GLU A 62 6.23 -6.59 3.75
N LEU A 63 6.16 -5.34 3.29
CA LEU A 63 6.03 -4.18 4.17
C LEU A 63 4.77 -4.26 5.03
N VAL A 64 3.62 -4.55 4.43
CA VAL A 64 2.33 -4.67 5.12
C VAL A 64 2.31 -5.90 6.05
N LEU A 65 2.82 -7.05 5.60
CA LEU A 65 2.97 -8.25 6.41
C LEU A 65 3.87 -8.01 7.62
N SER A 66 4.98 -7.30 7.43
CA SER A 66 5.91 -6.96 8.52
C SER A 66 5.30 -6.04 9.57
N ALA A 67 4.27 -5.27 9.20
CA ALA A 67 3.50 -4.41 10.09
C ALA A 67 2.37 -5.18 10.83
N GLY A 68 2.22 -6.48 10.59
CA GLY A 68 1.23 -7.33 11.26
C GLY A 68 -0.12 -7.45 10.56
N HIS A 69 -0.22 -7.02 9.29
CA HIS A 69 -1.45 -7.06 8.50
C HIS A 69 -1.33 -8.01 7.32
N SER A 70 -2.43 -8.65 6.94
CA SER A 70 -2.53 -9.45 5.72
C SER A 70 -2.52 -8.53 4.50
N CYS A 71 -1.84 -8.96 3.44
CA CYS A 71 -1.78 -8.23 2.18
C CYS A 71 -1.77 -9.23 1.01
N ALA A 72 -2.67 -9.04 0.06
CA ALA A 72 -2.76 -9.84 -1.15
C ALA A 72 -2.99 -8.92 -2.35
N GLU A 73 -2.21 -9.10 -3.41
CA GLU A 73 -2.38 -8.35 -4.67
C GLU A 73 -3.75 -8.67 -5.30
N LEU A 74 -4.43 -7.63 -5.79
CA LEU A 74 -5.63 -7.74 -6.61
C LEU A 74 -5.23 -7.54 -8.08
N VAL A 75 -5.29 -8.61 -8.88
CA VAL A 75 -4.97 -8.64 -10.32
C VAL A 75 -6.16 -8.29 -11.21
#